data_AF-A0A1H2TRU9-F1
#
_entry.id   AF-A0A1H2TRU9-F1
#
_cell.length_a   1.000
_cell.length_b   1.000
_cell.length_c   1.000
_cell.angle_alpha   90.00
_cell.angle_beta   90.00
_cell.angle_gamma   90.00
#
_symmetry.space_group_name_H-M   'P 1'
#
loop_
_entity.id
_entity.type
_entity.pdbx_description
1 polymer ?
#
loop_
_entity_poly.entity_id
_entity_poly.type
_entity_poly.pdbx_seq_one_letter_code
_entity_poly.pdbx_strand_id
1 'polypeptide(L)'
;MINMNIGKHAVAFPAKVASGTGAGHLFDIELASDTDNGAIIGVGDYIALGTYKEAPAPAFKGVIREVAGNGHFYVEVTENTDAVFVYMPEVSPYNDAKTRVPSAFYNAKGEIVKGYSLIKHDMIEESVENFDGTPVVGAEITGVKNKKLVVATA
;
A
#
# COMPACT_ATOMS: atom_id res chain seq x y z
N MET A 1 4.44 2.42 -34.41
CA MET A 1 3.57 2.15 -33.24
C MET A 1 4.37 1.31 -32.27
N ILE A 2 4.35 1.63 -30.98
CA ILE A 2 5.05 0.87 -29.94
C ILE A 2 3.99 0.08 -29.17
N ASN A 3 4.17 -1.24 -29.09
CA ASN A 3 3.37 -2.12 -28.25
C ASN A 3 4.20 -2.45 -27.00
N MET A 4 3.87 -1.86 -25.86
CA MET A 4 4.53 -2.14 -24.59
C MET A 4 3.63 -3.06 -23.76
N ASN A 5 4.09 -4.27 -23.50
CA ASN A 5 3.40 -5.22 -22.63
C ASN A 5 4.05 -5.15 -21.25
N ILE A 6 3.57 -4.26 -20.41
CA ILE A 6 4.10 -4.01 -19.06
C ILE A 6 3.22 -4.76 -18.05
N GLY A 7 3.84 -5.44 -17.08
CA GLY A 7 3.11 -6.07 -15.97
C GLY A 7 2.28 -5.03 -15.22
N LYS A 8 1.11 -5.43 -14.71
CA LYS A 8 0.20 -4.53 -13.99
C LYS A 8 0.45 -4.65 -12.48
N HIS A 9 1.14 -3.66 -11.93
CA HIS A 9 1.33 -3.46 -10.50
C HIS A 9 0.16 -2.71 -9.89
N ALA A 10 -0.02 -2.89 -8.59
CA ALA A 10 -1.02 -2.15 -7.85
C ALA A 10 -0.65 -0.66 -7.69
N VAL A 11 -1.68 0.18 -7.77
CA VAL A 11 -1.61 1.62 -7.54
C VAL A 11 -2.35 1.93 -6.25
N ALA A 12 -1.77 2.81 -5.43
CA ALA A 12 -2.33 3.16 -4.14
C ALA A 12 -1.98 4.58 -3.72
N PHE A 13 -2.77 5.18 -2.82
CA PHE A 13 -2.52 6.50 -2.26
C PHE A 13 -2.87 6.59 -0.77
N PRO A 14 -2.08 7.31 0.05
CA PRO A 14 -2.42 7.58 1.44
C PRO A 14 -3.51 8.67 1.53
N ALA A 15 -4.77 8.29 1.35
CA ALA A 15 -5.90 9.23 1.19
C ALA A 15 -6.13 10.12 2.42
N LYS A 16 -6.21 9.50 3.61
CA LYS A 16 -6.32 10.19 4.91
C LYS A 16 -5.56 9.39 5.95
N VAL A 17 -4.23 9.51 5.94
CA VAL A 17 -3.37 8.77 6.88
C VAL A 17 -2.69 9.76 7.82
N ALA A 18 -2.81 9.57 9.12
CA ALA A 18 -2.27 10.47 10.15
C ALA A 18 -0.75 10.68 10.04
N SER A 19 0.00 9.65 9.65
CA SER A 19 1.44 9.75 9.40
C SER A 19 1.78 10.70 8.24
N GLY A 20 0.89 10.83 7.25
CA GLY A 20 1.04 11.80 6.15
C GLY A 20 0.81 13.25 6.56
N THR A 21 0.21 13.51 7.72
CA THR A 21 -0.06 14.86 8.24
C THR A 21 0.83 15.25 9.43
N GLY A 22 1.80 14.40 9.78
CA GLY A 22 2.75 14.61 10.88
C GLY A 22 2.25 14.14 12.26
N ALA A 23 1.11 13.45 12.33
CA ALA A 23 0.54 12.93 13.57
C ALA A 23 0.86 11.44 13.82
N GLY A 24 1.47 10.74 12.86
CA GLY A 24 1.91 9.34 12.97
C GLY A 24 3.37 9.14 12.56
N HIS A 25 3.85 7.91 12.64
CA HIS A 25 5.21 7.56 12.28
C HIS A 25 5.34 7.22 10.78
N LEU A 26 6.44 7.67 10.18
CA LEU A 26 6.90 7.25 8.87
C LEU A 26 8.17 6.42 9.07
N PHE A 27 8.13 5.16 8.65
CA PHE A 27 9.23 4.22 8.78
C PHE A 27 10.01 4.14 7.47
N ASP A 28 11.33 4.06 7.58
CA ASP A 28 12.20 3.63 6.50
C ASP A 28 12.35 2.11 6.56
N ILE A 29 11.93 1.41 5.51
CA ILE A 29 11.89 -0.06 5.50
C ILE A 29 12.68 -0.59 4.31
N GLU A 30 13.70 -1.41 4.57
CA GLU A 30 14.42 -2.15 3.54
C GLU A 30 13.62 -3.39 3.12
N LEU A 31 13.21 -3.43 1.85
CA LEU A 31 12.32 -4.46 1.32
C LEU A 31 13.01 -5.82 1.16
N ALA A 32 12.33 -6.88 1.62
CA ALA A 32 12.80 -8.26 1.48
C ALA A 32 12.43 -8.90 0.13
N SER A 33 11.44 -8.33 -0.58
CA SER A 33 11.03 -8.73 -1.93
C SER A 33 10.53 -7.52 -2.73
N ASP A 34 10.37 -7.70 -4.04
CA ASP A 34 9.62 -6.75 -4.86
C ASP A 34 8.22 -6.53 -4.25
N THR A 35 7.80 -5.27 -4.19
CA THR A 35 6.65 -4.82 -3.42
C THR A 35 5.93 -3.68 -4.13
N ASP A 36 4.64 -3.86 -4.40
CA ASP A 36 3.79 -2.81 -4.96
C ASP A 36 3.53 -1.71 -3.92
N ASN A 37 3.23 -0.49 -4.40
CA ASN A 37 2.60 0.50 -3.53
C ASN A 37 1.24 -0.04 -3.06
N GLY A 38 0.86 0.31 -1.83
CA GLY A 38 -0.34 -0.21 -1.17
C GLY A 38 -0.17 -1.58 -0.51
N ALA A 39 1.01 -2.18 -0.62
CA ALA A 39 1.34 -3.34 0.20
C ALA A 39 1.23 -3.02 1.69
N ILE A 40 0.62 -3.93 2.43
CA ILE A 40 0.62 -3.91 3.91
C ILE A 40 1.71 -4.84 4.41
N ILE A 41 2.62 -4.31 5.22
CA ILE A 41 3.76 -5.05 5.78
C ILE A 41 3.94 -4.73 7.27
N GLY A 42 4.83 -5.46 7.93
CA GLY A 42 5.26 -5.18 9.30
C GLY A 42 6.61 -4.48 9.35
N VAL A 43 6.89 -3.85 10.50
CA VAL A 43 8.20 -3.27 10.81
C VAL A 43 9.02 -4.31 11.59
N GLY A 44 10.16 -4.70 11.03
CA GLY A 44 11.08 -5.68 11.62
C GLY A 44 12.20 -5.06 12.44
N ASP A 45 13.33 -5.78 12.53
CA ASP A 45 14.49 -5.34 13.31
C ASP A 45 15.08 -4.04 12.77
N TYR A 46 15.57 -3.19 13.69
CA TYR A 46 16.36 -2.02 13.35
C TYR A 46 17.68 -2.43 12.67
N ILE A 47 18.04 -1.69 11.61
CA ILE A 47 19.28 -1.87 10.86
C ILE A 47 20.26 -0.75 11.22
N ALA A 48 20.00 0.48 10.75
CA ALA A 48 20.82 1.67 10.94
C ALA A 48 20.05 2.92 10.51
N LEU A 49 20.43 4.10 11.03
CA LEU A 49 19.93 5.41 10.59
C LEU A 49 18.39 5.55 10.55
N GLY A 50 17.67 4.83 11.40
CA GLY A 50 16.20 4.83 11.40
C GLY A 50 15.56 3.87 10.38
N THR A 51 16.35 3.06 9.67
CA THR A 51 15.89 2.02 8.77
C THR A 51 15.64 0.70 9.51
N TYR A 52 14.58 0.01 9.14
CA TYR A 52 14.15 -1.27 9.68
C TYR A 52 14.04 -2.32 8.56
N LYS A 53 14.15 -3.61 8.91
CA LYS A 53 13.85 -4.69 7.98
C LYS A 53 12.35 -4.78 7.72
N GLU A 54 11.97 -5.22 6.53
CA GLU A 54 10.62 -5.71 6.30
C GLU A 54 10.30 -6.92 7.21
N ALA A 55 9.13 -6.92 7.83
CA ALA A 55 8.56 -8.06 8.54
C ALA A 55 7.20 -8.46 7.93
N PRO A 56 6.71 -9.69 8.21
CA PRO A 56 5.34 -10.06 7.87
C PRO A 56 4.32 -9.06 8.44
N ALA A 57 3.27 -8.78 7.68
CA ALA A 57 2.19 -7.92 8.14
C ALA A 57 1.58 -8.47 9.45
N PRO A 58 1.42 -7.63 10.48
CA PRO A 58 0.64 -8.01 11.67
C PRO A 58 -0.86 -8.01 11.34
N ALA A 59 -1.69 -8.20 12.36
CA ALA A 59 -3.15 -8.17 12.16
C ALA A 59 -3.59 -6.81 11.60
N PHE A 60 -4.36 -6.85 10.52
CA PHE A 60 -4.96 -5.68 9.90
C PHE A 60 -6.45 -5.93 9.74
N LYS A 61 -7.27 -4.93 10.11
CA LYS A 61 -8.71 -4.95 9.87
C LYS A 61 -9.15 -3.63 9.29
N GLY A 62 -10.05 -3.72 8.31
CA GLY A 62 -10.63 -2.56 7.67
C GLY A 62 -11.96 -2.87 7.01
N VAL A 63 -12.57 -1.83 6.44
CA VAL A 63 -13.80 -1.95 5.65
C VAL A 63 -13.66 -1.12 4.39
N ILE A 64 -14.08 -1.68 3.26
CA ILE A 64 -14.16 -0.96 1.99
C ILE A 64 -15.35 0.00 2.07
N ARG A 65 -15.10 1.31 2.04
CA ARG A 65 -16.13 2.34 2.24
C ARG A 65 -16.75 2.83 0.95
N GLU A 66 -15.92 3.14 -0.03
CA GLU A 66 -16.34 3.83 -1.24
C GLU A 66 -15.43 3.45 -2.42
N VAL A 67 -15.91 3.73 -3.63
CA VAL A 67 -15.12 3.65 -4.87
C VAL A 67 -14.76 5.06 -5.30
N ALA A 68 -13.48 5.33 -5.48
CA ALA A 68 -12.97 6.60 -5.97
C ALA A 68 -13.31 6.81 -7.46
N GLY A 69 -13.24 8.06 -7.94
CA GLY A 69 -13.58 8.38 -9.34
C GLY A 69 -12.69 7.70 -10.39
N ASN A 70 -11.51 7.20 -9.99
CA ASN A 70 -10.59 6.44 -10.82
C ASN A 70 -10.84 4.91 -10.77
N GLY A 71 -11.84 4.46 -10.03
CA GLY A 71 -12.18 3.04 -9.85
C GLY A 71 -11.40 2.32 -8.75
N HIS A 72 -10.55 3.02 -7.99
CA HIS A 72 -9.92 2.48 -6.79
C HIS A 72 -10.89 2.42 -5.61
N PHE A 73 -10.48 1.76 -4.53
CA PHE A 73 -11.30 1.51 -3.36
C PHE A 73 -10.72 2.22 -2.14
N TYR A 74 -11.55 2.96 -1.42
CA TYR A 74 -11.18 3.51 -0.13
C TYR A 74 -11.39 2.46 0.96
N VAL A 75 -10.32 2.12 1.67
CA VAL A 75 -10.33 1.19 2.79
C VAL A 75 -10.08 1.96 4.08
N GLU A 76 -11.05 1.94 4.99
CA GLU A 76 -10.90 2.53 6.32
C GLU A 76 -10.35 1.48 7.29
N VAL A 77 -9.32 1.84 8.05
CA VAL A 77 -8.76 1.02 9.14
C VAL A 77 -9.71 1.04 10.33
N THR A 78 -10.18 -0.13 10.77
CA THR A 78 -11.20 -0.23 11.83
C THR A 78 -10.63 -0.51 13.23
N GLU A 79 -9.38 -0.96 13.31
CA GLU A 79 -8.66 -1.23 14.55
C GLU A 79 -7.22 -0.70 14.44
N ASN A 80 -6.65 -0.22 15.55
CA ASN A 80 -5.24 0.15 15.57
C ASN A 80 -4.38 -1.08 15.23
N THR A 81 -3.30 -0.84 14.49
CA THR A 81 -2.41 -1.90 14.03
C THR A 81 -0.96 -1.42 14.04
N ASP A 82 -0.02 -2.36 14.20
CA ASP A 82 1.41 -2.11 13.99
C ASP A 82 1.81 -2.28 12.51
N ALA A 83 0.83 -2.54 11.63
CA ALA A 83 1.06 -2.62 10.21
C ALA A 83 1.36 -1.23 9.62
N VAL A 84 2.12 -1.24 8.54
CA VAL A 84 2.43 -0.04 7.76
C VAL A 84 1.98 -0.21 6.32
N PHE A 85 1.47 0.90 5.77
CA PHE A 85 1.10 1.02 4.36
C PHE A 85 2.31 1.51 3.56
N VAL A 86 2.74 0.74 2.57
CA VAL A 86 3.87 1.11 1.70
C VAL A 86 3.42 2.12 0.66
N TYR A 87 4.05 3.29 0.64
CA TYR A 87 3.87 4.24 -0.46
C TYR A 87 5.13 5.03 -0.72
N MET A 88 5.62 4.93 -1.96
CA MET A 88 6.65 5.82 -2.49
C MET A 88 6.07 6.61 -3.67
N PRO A 89 6.23 7.94 -3.69
CA PRO A 89 5.86 8.71 -4.87
C PRO A 89 6.72 8.24 -6.05
N GLU A 90 6.06 7.93 -7.16
CA GLU A 90 6.75 7.41 -8.35
C GLU A 90 7.77 8.45 -8.84
N VAL A 91 9.02 8.02 -8.99
CA VAL A 91 10.08 8.83 -9.61
C VAL A 91 10.16 8.44 -11.08
N SER A 92 9.45 9.16 -11.93
CA SER A 92 9.55 9.00 -13.38
C SER A 92 10.65 9.91 -13.94
N PRO A 93 11.60 9.39 -14.75
CA PRO A 93 12.55 10.24 -15.49
C PRO A 93 11.87 11.03 -16.61
N TYR A 94 10.60 10.73 -16.91
CA TYR A 94 9.78 11.42 -17.89
C TYR A 94 8.77 12.33 -17.18
N ASN A 95 8.83 13.62 -17.49
CA ASN A 95 7.90 14.64 -16.96
C ASN A 95 6.55 14.69 -17.69
N ASP A 96 6.35 13.87 -18.74
CA ASP A 96 5.08 13.81 -19.47
C ASP A 96 4.11 12.84 -18.78
N ALA A 97 2.94 13.36 -18.40
CA ALA A 97 1.86 12.56 -17.83
C ALA A 97 1.39 11.43 -18.77
N LYS A 98 1.61 11.55 -20.08
CA LYS A 98 1.22 10.53 -21.07
C LYS A 98 2.12 9.30 -21.09
N THR A 99 3.35 9.40 -20.60
CA THR A 99 4.29 8.27 -20.53
C THR A 99 4.49 7.76 -19.11
N ARG A 100 3.92 8.45 -18.12
CA ARG A 100 3.83 7.98 -16.74
C ARG A 100 2.70 6.95 -16.64
N VAL A 101 3.08 5.69 -16.41
CA VAL A 101 2.14 4.58 -16.25
C VAL A 101 2.24 4.11 -14.79
N PRO A 102 1.40 4.61 -13.88
CA PRO A 102 1.43 4.25 -12.45
C PRO A 102 1.47 2.73 -12.21
N SER A 103 0.67 1.99 -12.97
CA SER A 103 0.60 0.52 -12.87
C SER A 103 1.85 -0.20 -13.39
N ALA A 104 2.87 0.51 -13.86
CA ALA A 104 4.18 -0.04 -14.21
C ALA A 104 5.20 0.11 -13.07
N PHE A 105 4.84 0.82 -11.99
CA PHE A 105 5.74 1.11 -10.88
C PHE A 105 5.61 0.07 -9.78
N TYR A 106 6.75 -0.39 -9.28
CA TYR A 106 6.88 -1.19 -8.07
C TYR A 106 8.19 -0.80 -7.37
N ASN A 107 8.31 -1.19 -6.12
CA ASN A 107 9.54 -1.02 -5.34
C ASN A 107 10.31 -2.34 -5.37
N ALA A 108 11.55 -2.29 -5.81
CA ALA A 108 12.39 -3.47 -5.95
C ALA A 108 12.92 -3.96 -4.59
N LYS A 109 13.20 -5.26 -4.51
CA LYS A 109 13.89 -5.83 -3.34
C LYS A 109 15.17 -5.05 -2.99
N GLY A 110 15.35 -4.76 -1.71
CA GLY A 110 16.50 -4.03 -1.17
C GLY A 110 16.38 -2.50 -1.25
N GLU A 111 15.35 -1.97 -1.91
CA GLU A 111 15.04 -0.55 -1.82
C GLU A 111 14.51 -0.19 -0.42
N ILE A 112 14.82 1.04 0.00
CA ILE A 112 14.27 1.62 1.22
C ILE A 112 13.02 2.41 0.85
N VAL A 113 11.88 1.98 1.38
CA VAL A 113 10.58 2.61 1.13
C VAL A 113 10.03 3.29 2.37
N LYS A 114 9.01 4.14 2.19
CA LYS A 114 8.23 4.70 3.29
C LYS A 114 7.07 3.79 3.67
N GLY A 115 7.07 3.36 4.94
CA GLY A 115 5.94 2.72 5.59
C GLY A 115 5.17 3.72 6.44
N TYR A 116 3.92 3.99 6.07
CA TYR A 116 3.01 4.87 6.80
C TYR A 116 2.37 4.08 7.94
N SER A 117 2.60 4.48 9.19
CA SER A 117 1.89 3.87 10.32
C SER A 117 0.38 4.09 10.17
N LEU A 118 -0.40 3.06 10.47
CA LEU A 118 -1.85 3.08 10.36
C LEU A 118 -2.52 3.03 11.73
N ILE A 119 -3.44 3.96 11.98
CA ILE A 119 -4.31 3.97 13.16
C ILE A 119 -5.78 3.86 12.73
N LYS A 120 -6.65 3.53 13.69
CA LYS A 120 -8.09 3.51 13.46
C LYS A 120 -8.57 4.83 12.85
N HIS A 121 -9.43 4.72 11.83
CA HIS A 121 -9.95 5.81 11.00
C HIS A 121 -8.99 6.40 9.97
N ASP A 122 -7.76 5.91 9.87
CA ASP A 122 -6.96 6.17 8.68
C ASP A 122 -7.63 5.54 7.46
N MET A 123 -7.49 6.18 6.31
CA MET A 123 -8.03 5.72 5.03
C MET A 123 -6.95 5.66 3.98
N ILE A 124 -6.86 4.51 3.33
CA ILE A 124 -5.97 4.24 2.19
C ILE A 124 -6.81 4.04 0.94
N GLU A 125 -6.27 4.43 -0.21
CA GLU A 125 -6.89 4.20 -1.52
C GLU A 125 -6.11 3.09 -2.24
N GLU A 126 -6.82 2.07 -2.73
CA GLU A 126 -6.23 0.86 -3.29
C GLU A 126 -6.85 0.50 -4.64
N SER A 127 -6.00 0.22 -5.63
CA SER A 127 -6.41 -0.46 -6.86
C SER A 127 -6.82 -1.91 -6.59
N VAL A 128 -7.58 -2.52 -7.52
CA VAL A 128 -8.08 -3.90 -7.38
C VAL A 128 -6.94 -4.93 -7.23
N GLU A 129 -5.76 -4.63 -7.76
CA GLU A 129 -4.59 -5.49 -7.70
C GLU A 129 -4.08 -5.74 -6.27
N ASN A 130 -4.39 -4.87 -5.31
CA ASN A 130 -3.99 -5.01 -3.90
C ASN A 130 -4.93 -5.86 -3.04
N PHE A 131 -5.95 -6.48 -3.63
CA PHE A 131 -6.88 -7.35 -2.91
C PHE A 131 -6.63 -8.84 -3.22
N ASP A 132 -6.66 -9.67 -2.18
CA ASP A 132 -6.88 -11.12 -2.29
C ASP A 132 -8.39 -11.37 -2.09
N GLY A 133 -9.11 -11.38 -3.20
CA GLY A 133 -10.58 -11.42 -3.25
C GLY A 133 -11.16 -10.29 -4.10
N THR A 134 -12.48 -10.31 -4.33
CA THR A 134 -13.17 -9.26 -5.10
C THR A 134 -13.55 -8.12 -4.16
N PRO A 135 -12.98 -6.91 -4.29
CA PRO A 135 -13.37 -5.78 -3.47
C PRO A 135 -14.78 -5.31 -3.82
N VAL A 136 -15.61 -5.13 -2.81
CA VAL A 136 -16.96 -4.58 -2.90
C VAL A 136 -17.20 -3.66 -1.71
N VAL A 137 -17.89 -2.55 -1.95
CA VAL A 137 -18.26 -1.61 -0.88
C VAL A 137 -19.02 -2.33 0.22
N GLY A 138 -18.62 -2.08 1.46
CA GLY A 138 -19.16 -2.71 2.66
C GLY A 138 -18.46 -4.01 3.07
N ALA A 139 -17.61 -4.59 2.22
CA ALA A 139 -16.86 -5.79 2.59
C ALA A 139 -15.78 -5.48 3.63
N GLU A 140 -15.61 -6.41 4.56
CA GLU A 140 -14.56 -6.36 5.58
C GLU A 140 -13.23 -6.88 5.00
N ILE A 141 -12.13 -6.31 5.48
CA ILE A 141 -10.78 -6.85 5.31
C ILE A 141 -10.43 -7.62 6.59
N THR A 142 -10.13 -8.90 6.43
CA THR A 142 -9.93 -9.84 7.54
C THR A 142 -8.48 -10.10 7.87
N GLY A 143 -7.56 -9.61 7.04
CA GLY A 143 -6.12 -9.72 7.25
C GLY A 143 -5.34 -9.36 6.00
N VAL A 144 -4.08 -9.81 5.98
CA VAL A 144 -3.14 -9.58 4.89
C VAL A 144 -2.54 -10.91 4.46
N LYS A 145 -2.47 -11.15 3.15
CA LYS A 145 -1.84 -12.34 2.58
C LYS A 145 -1.07 -11.95 1.33
N ASN A 146 0.18 -12.39 1.24
CA ASN A 146 1.10 -11.99 0.16
C ASN A 146 1.16 -10.46 -0.01
N LYS A 147 1.16 -9.73 1.12
CA LYS A 147 1.11 -8.26 1.21
C LYS A 147 -0.19 -7.59 0.71
N LYS A 148 -1.19 -8.38 0.30
CA LYS A 148 -2.50 -7.92 -0.19
C LYS A 148 -3.58 -8.00 0.88
N LEU A 149 -4.58 -7.13 0.78
CA LEU A 149 -5.74 -7.08 1.66
C LEU A 149 -6.67 -8.26 1.40
N VAL A 150 -6.93 -9.08 2.41
CA VAL A 150 -7.82 -10.24 2.29
C VAL A 150 -9.27 -9.81 2.48
N VAL A 151 -10.07 -9.88 1.42
CA VAL A 151 -11.50 -9.56 1.46
C VAL A 151 -12.26 -10.71 2.11
N ALA A 152 -13.15 -10.42 3.05
CA ALA A 152 -14.04 -11.42 3.65
C ALA A 152 -14.83 -12.15 2.55
N THR A 153 -14.85 -13.48 2.59
CA THR A 153 -15.76 -14.28 1.77
C THR A 153 -17.19 -14.10 2.28
N ALA A 154 -18.12 -13.81 1.36
CA ALA A 154 -19.56 -13.78 1.64
C ALA A 154 -20.10 -15.15 2.10
#